data_AF-A0A1P8RY70-F1
#
_entry.id   AF-A0A1P8RY70-F1
#
_cell.length_a   1.000
_cell.length_b   1.000
_cell.length_c   1.000
_cell.angle_alpha   90.00
_cell.angle_beta   90.00
_cell.angle_gamma   90.00
#
_symmetry.space_group_name_H-M   'P 1'
#
loop_
_entity.id
_entity.type
_entity.pdbx_description
1 polymer ?
#
loop_
_entity_poly.entity_id
_entity_poly.type
_entity_poly.pdbx_seq_one_letter_code
_entity_poly.pdbx_strand_id
1 'polypeptide(L)'
;MTRLLALFFLVLTVCANGQNSTLLKNINFRANELHHSLDKTGDTLILKGERTIEKVEIFNNNFQKAYVIDNLVTKISLADIPNGRFVTEVKVSDKLIIITLLRHNNLEETQEMMDTASQEQNSIYNQSTYQNKAHGKTASESESITSLNTNSTKPVRFYWIVKHINKGHSSSKKMRLGDKEVVDQMIAQHLIDLKSKAGRHNKLTIWEVYDTSKFMRFKRQHPDYASVKEADCFNTNPFYLSEGR
;
A
#
# COMPACT_ATOMS: atom_id res chain seq x y z
N MET A 1 39.41 -31.77 -31.14
CA MET A 1 39.60 -30.84 -29.99
C MET A 1 38.70 -29.60 -30.09
N THR A 2 38.61 -28.92 -31.24
CA THR A 2 37.82 -27.68 -31.40
C THR A 2 36.29 -27.86 -31.34
N ARG A 3 35.75 -28.97 -31.86
CA ARG A 3 34.29 -29.25 -31.81
C ARG A 3 33.75 -29.56 -30.40
N LEU A 4 34.60 -30.07 -29.50
CA LEU A 4 34.20 -30.37 -28.11
C LEU A 4 34.11 -29.07 -27.28
N LEU A 5 35.00 -28.11 -27.56
CA LEU A 5 35.04 -26.80 -26.92
C LEU A 5 33.85 -25.92 -27.30
N ALA A 6 33.42 -25.99 -28.56
CA ALA A 6 32.21 -25.28 -29.02
C ALA A 6 30.92 -25.79 -28.34
N LEU A 7 30.85 -27.09 -28.07
CA LEU A 7 29.70 -27.70 -27.38
C LEU A 7 29.64 -27.30 -25.90
N PHE A 8 30.80 -27.10 -25.26
CA PHE A 8 30.89 -26.61 -23.88
C PHE A 8 30.45 -25.14 -23.75
N PHE A 9 30.79 -24.29 -24.72
CA PHE A 9 30.34 -22.88 -24.77
C PHE A 9 28.84 -22.73 -25.02
N LEU A 10 28.22 -23.65 -25.76
CA LEU A 10 26.78 -23.65 -26.03
C LEU A 10 25.93 -24.07 -24.81
N VAL A 11 26.50 -24.89 -23.90
CA VAL A 11 25.83 -25.26 -22.64
C VAL A 11 25.88 -24.13 -21.61
N LEU A 12 26.95 -23.32 -21.61
CA LEU A 12 27.11 -22.19 -20.69
C LEU A 12 26.11 -21.04 -20.93
N THR A 13 25.60 -20.88 -22.16
CA THR A 13 24.65 -19.81 -22.51
C THR A 13 23.22 -20.08 -22.01
N VAL A 14 22.86 -21.34 -21.74
CA VAL A 14 21.51 -21.70 -21.26
C VAL A 14 21.35 -21.47 -19.74
N CYS A 15 22.43 -21.20 -19.01
CA CYS A 15 22.38 -20.97 -17.57
C CYS A 15 22.21 -19.50 -17.16
N ALA A 16 22.15 -18.56 -18.12
CA ALA A 16 21.98 -17.13 -17.86
C ALA A 16 20.49 -16.70 -17.73
N ASN A 17 19.63 -17.57 -17.18
CA ASN A 17 18.25 -17.18 -16.88
C ASN A 17 18.26 -16.21 -15.68
N GLY A 18 18.13 -14.92 -15.96
CA GLY A 18 17.90 -13.90 -14.96
C GLY A 18 16.63 -14.23 -14.18
N GLN A 19 16.70 -14.22 -12.85
CA GLN A 19 15.50 -14.38 -12.03
C GLN A 19 14.61 -13.15 -12.22
N ASN A 20 13.37 -13.37 -12.66
CA ASN A 20 12.39 -12.31 -12.90
C ASN A 20 12.03 -11.55 -11.62
N SER A 21 12.29 -12.13 -10.45
CA SER A 21 11.97 -11.52 -9.16
C SER A 21 13.05 -11.77 -8.11
N THR A 22 13.16 -10.87 -7.15
CA THR A 22 13.96 -11.04 -5.93
C THR A 22 13.11 -10.77 -4.70
N LEU A 23 13.29 -11.59 -3.68
CA LEU A 23 12.57 -11.48 -2.42
C LEU A 23 13.54 -11.07 -1.31
N LEU A 24 13.31 -9.91 -0.69
CA LEU A 24 14.08 -9.50 0.48
C LEU A 24 13.51 -10.20 1.71
N LYS A 25 14.33 -11.05 2.32
CA LYS A 25 13.89 -11.84 3.46
C LYS A 25 13.64 -10.99 4.69
N ASN A 26 12.58 -11.33 5.43
CA ASN A 26 12.37 -10.76 6.76
C ASN A 26 13.33 -11.41 7.76
N ILE A 27 14.19 -10.60 8.38
CA ILE A 27 15.17 -11.03 9.40
C ILE A 27 14.66 -10.86 10.84
N ASN A 28 13.41 -10.44 11.03
CA ASN A 28 12.82 -10.23 12.34
C ASN A 28 12.51 -11.58 13.01
N PHE A 29 13.16 -11.86 14.14
CA PHE A 29 12.96 -13.09 14.91
C PHE A 29 11.50 -13.31 15.36
N ARG A 30 10.71 -12.24 15.53
CA ARG A 30 9.29 -12.32 15.93
C ARG A 30 8.37 -12.81 14.80
N ALA A 31 8.88 -12.81 13.57
CA ALA A 31 8.21 -13.21 12.34
C ALA A 31 8.83 -14.50 11.75
N ASN A 32 9.59 -15.25 12.55
CA ASN A 32 10.22 -16.51 12.15
C ASN A 32 9.21 -17.59 11.70
N GLU A 33 7.96 -17.49 12.16
CA GLU A 33 6.87 -18.40 11.82
C GLU A 33 6.43 -18.37 10.35
N LEU A 34 6.86 -17.37 9.57
CA LEU A 34 6.56 -17.26 8.15
C LEU A 34 7.81 -17.48 7.30
N HIS A 35 7.90 -18.68 6.74
CA HIS A 35 8.88 -18.99 5.70
C HIS A 35 8.38 -18.47 4.35
N HIS A 36 9.25 -17.77 3.63
CA HIS A 36 8.94 -17.15 2.35
C HIS A 36 10.11 -17.34 1.39
N SER A 37 9.79 -17.76 0.17
CA SER A 37 10.77 -17.99 -0.89
C SER A 37 10.14 -17.76 -2.26
N LEU A 38 10.98 -17.64 -3.28
CA LEU A 38 10.56 -17.76 -4.66
C LEU A 38 10.77 -19.19 -5.14
N ASP A 39 10.04 -19.60 -6.17
CA ASP A 39 10.36 -20.81 -6.92
C ASP A 39 11.66 -20.63 -7.74
N LYS A 40 12.08 -21.69 -8.45
CA LYS A 40 13.36 -21.69 -9.18
C LYS A 40 13.42 -20.63 -10.28
N THR A 41 12.29 -20.29 -10.90
CA THR A 41 12.22 -19.30 -11.98
C THR A 41 12.03 -17.88 -11.47
N GLY A 42 11.56 -17.72 -10.22
CA GLY A 42 11.26 -16.41 -9.65
C GLY A 42 9.86 -15.90 -9.99
N ASP A 43 8.97 -16.76 -10.48
CA ASP A 43 7.63 -16.38 -10.94
C ASP A 43 6.53 -16.74 -9.96
N THR A 44 6.85 -17.51 -8.92
CA THR A 44 5.89 -17.87 -7.86
C THR A 44 6.45 -17.50 -6.49
N LEU A 45 5.68 -16.72 -5.74
CA LEU A 45 5.92 -16.50 -4.32
C LEU A 45 5.33 -17.66 -3.51
N ILE A 46 6.20 -18.36 -2.78
CA ILE A 46 5.85 -19.47 -1.91
C ILE A 46 5.86 -18.96 -0.47
N LEU A 47 4.74 -19.10 0.22
CA LEU A 47 4.60 -18.74 1.63
C LEU A 47 4.19 -19.97 2.44
N LYS A 48 4.88 -20.19 3.56
CA LYS A 48 4.67 -21.30 4.47
C LYS A 48 4.65 -20.77 5.90
N GLY A 49 3.48 -20.76 6.52
CA GLY A 49 3.29 -20.40 7.91
C GLY A 49 3.34 -21.64 8.81
N GLU A 50 3.88 -21.49 10.02
CA GLU A 50 3.62 -22.43 11.12
C GLU A 50 2.16 -22.35 11.58
N ARG A 51 1.53 -21.18 11.40
CA ARG A 51 0.10 -20.92 11.60
C ARG A 51 -0.56 -20.47 10.31
N THR A 52 -1.89 -20.47 10.32
CA THR A 52 -2.70 -20.18 9.14
C THR A 52 -2.42 -18.79 8.58
N ILE A 53 -2.15 -18.75 7.28
CA ILE A 53 -2.06 -17.53 6.50
C ILE A 53 -3.48 -17.16 6.09
N GLU A 54 -3.98 -16.05 6.63
CA GLU A 54 -5.36 -15.57 6.43
C GLU A 54 -5.49 -14.65 5.21
N LYS A 55 -4.44 -13.86 4.94
CA LYS A 55 -4.44 -12.88 3.86
C LYS A 55 -3.04 -12.58 3.40
N VAL A 56 -2.87 -12.40 2.09
CA VAL A 56 -1.67 -11.82 1.50
C VAL A 56 -2.07 -10.63 0.63
N GLU A 57 -1.34 -9.54 0.73
CA GLU A 57 -1.59 -8.33 -0.04
C GLU A 57 -0.28 -7.81 -0.61
N ILE A 58 -0.21 -7.69 -1.93
CA ILE A 58 0.96 -7.21 -2.65
C ILE A 58 0.59 -5.87 -3.27
N PHE A 59 1.32 -4.81 -2.93
CA PHE A 59 1.00 -3.47 -3.40
C PHE A 59 2.21 -2.56 -3.56
N ASN A 60 2.02 -1.55 -4.40
CA ASN A 60 2.87 -0.38 -4.52
C ASN A 60 1.96 0.85 -4.79
N ASN A 61 2.53 1.96 -5.27
CA ASN A 61 1.75 3.18 -5.53
C ASN A 61 0.68 3.02 -6.63
N ASN A 62 0.86 2.09 -7.57
CA ASN A 62 0.08 1.99 -8.81
C ASN A 62 -0.57 0.60 -9.02
N PHE A 63 -0.36 -0.34 -8.10
CA PHE A 63 -0.83 -1.71 -8.19
C PHE A 63 -1.13 -2.24 -6.80
N GLN A 64 -2.23 -2.98 -6.67
CA GLN A 64 -2.61 -3.66 -5.45
C GLN A 64 -3.34 -4.96 -5.81
N LYS A 65 -2.96 -6.05 -5.16
CA LYS A 65 -3.63 -7.35 -5.30
C LYS A 65 -3.70 -8.04 -3.95
N ALA A 66 -4.90 -8.44 -3.56
CA ALA A 66 -5.17 -9.13 -2.31
C ALA A 66 -5.62 -10.56 -2.56
N TYR A 67 -5.16 -11.47 -1.71
CA TYR A 67 -5.45 -12.88 -1.73
C TYR A 67 -5.97 -13.24 -0.34
N VAL A 68 -7.24 -13.62 -0.23
CA VAL A 68 -7.79 -14.22 0.99
C VAL A 68 -7.45 -15.69 0.94
N ILE A 69 -6.74 -16.16 1.96
CA ILE A 69 -6.16 -17.49 2.05
C ILE A 69 -6.58 -18.06 3.40
N ASP A 70 -6.77 -19.36 3.51
CA ASP A 70 -7.06 -20.00 4.79
C ASP A 70 -6.28 -21.31 4.85
N ASN A 71 -4.96 -21.19 4.75
CA ASN A 71 -4.07 -22.35 4.65
C ASN A 71 -2.70 -22.03 5.25
N LEU A 72 -1.99 -23.07 5.70
CA LEU A 72 -0.60 -23.00 6.17
C LEU A 72 0.38 -22.78 5.02
N VAL A 73 0.04 -23.26 3.82
CA VAL A 73 0.91 -23.17 2.63
C VAL A 73 0.15 -22.53 1.48
N THR A 74 0.78 -21.58 0.81
CA THR A 74 0.21 -20.97 -0.38
C THR A 74 1.29 -20.64 -1.41
N LYS A 75 0.87 -20.63 -2.68
CA LYS A 75 1.68 -20.30 -3.85
C LYS A 75 0.95 -19.21 -4.62
N ILE A 76 1.59 -18.06 -4.79
CA ILE A 76 1.04 -16.90 -5.47
C ILE A 76 1.83 -16.70 -6.76
N SER A 77 1.16 -16.86 -7.90
CA SER A 77 1.74 -16.52 -9.19
C SER A 77 1.99 -15.02 -9.28
N LEU A 78 3.17 -14.65 -9.77
CA LEU A 78 3.62 -13.28 -9.96
C LEU A 78 3.43 -12.80 -11.40
N ALA A 79 2.87 -13.63 -12.29
CA ALA A 79 2.71 -13.32 -13.72
C ALA A 79 1.95 -12.00 -13.96
N ASP A 80 0.87 -11.77 -13.21
CA ASP A 80 0.05 -10.56 -13.34
C ASP A 80 0.60 -9.36 -12.56
N ILE A 81 1.74 -9.53 -11.87
CA ILE A 81 2.35 -8.47 -11.07
C ILE A 81 3.37 -7.74 -11.95
N PRO A 82 3.18 -6.44 -12.20
CA PRO A 82 4.06 -5.67 -13.06
C PRO A 82 5.46 -5.55 -12.47
N ASN A 83 6.38 -5.06 -13.27
CA ASN A 83 7.75 -4.86 -12.81
C ASN A 83 7.83 -3.67 -11.85
N GLY A 84 8.72 -3.77 -10.86
CA GLY A 84 8.87 -2.76 -9.82
C GLY A 84 9.05 -3.33 -8.41
N ARG A 85 8.99 -2.44 -7.42
CA ARG A 85 9.14 -2.75 -6.01
C ARG A 85 7.79 -2.76 -5.32
N PHE A 86 7.51 -3.84 -4.60
CA PHE A 86 6.25 -4.07 -3.90
C PHE A 86 6.48 -4.34 -2.42
N VAL A 87 5.51 -3.88 -1.63
CA VAL A 87 5.32 -4.29 -0.25
C VAL A 87 4.37 -5.47 -0.27
N THR A 88 4.76 -6.57 0.37
CA THR A 88 3.90 -7.73 0.56
C THR A 88 3.58 -7.87 2.03
N GLU A 89 2.32 -7.66 2.37
CA GLU A 89 1.78 -7.88 3.71
C GLU A 89 1.18 -9.28 3.79
N VAL A 90 1.58 -10.04 4.81
CA VAL A 90 1.09 -11.40 5.06
C VAL A 90 0.50 -11.43 6.47
N LYS A 91 -0.80 -11.69 6.57
CA LYS A 91 -1.51 -11.88 7.83
C LYS A 91 -1.43 -13.35 8.22
N VAL A 92 -0.69 -13.65 9.27
CA VAL A 92 -0.56 -15.00 9.85
C VAL A 92 -1.22 -14.97 11.23
N SER A 93 -2.45 -15.51 11.32
CA SER A 93 -3.28 -15.41 12.52
C SER A 93 -3.38 -13.96 13.03
N ASP A 94 -2.86 -13.66 14.23
CA ASP A 94 -2.84 -12.35 14.87
C ASP A 94 -1.67 -11.44 14.46
N LYS A 95 -0.73 -11.91 13.63
CA LYS A 95 0.45 -11.15 13.21
C LYS A 95 0.36 -10.67 11.76
N LEU A 96 0.85 -9.47 11.53
CA LEU A 96 1.07 -8.92 10.19
C LEU A 96 2.57 -8.86 9.91
N ILE A 97 3.01 -9.61 8.91
CA ILE A 97 4.41 -9.75 8.53
C ILE A 97 4.62 -9.06 7.18
N ILE A 98 5.65 -8.21 7.09
CA ILE A 98 5.96 -7.44 5.90
C ILE A 98 7.23 -7.99 5.25
N ILE A 99 7.16 -8.27 3.94
CA ILE A 99 8.32 -8.60 3.10
C ILE A 99 8.33 -7.68 1.86
N THR A 100 9.49 -7.57 1.22
CA THR A 100 9.63 -6.77 -0.01
C THR A 100 9.85 -7.69 -1.20
N LEU A 101 9.02 -7.55 -2.23
CA LEU A 101 9.14 -8.22 -3.51
C LEU A 101 9.65 -7.23 -4.56
N LEU A 102 10.69 -7.61 -5.30
CA LEU A 102 11.23 -6.88 -6.43
C LEU A 102 10.96 -7.69 -7.70
N ARG A 103 10.37 -7.06 -8.72
CA ARG A 103 10.11 -7.62 -10.05
C ARG A 103 10.99 -6.89 -11.06
N HIS A 104 11.77 -7.63 -11.84
CA HIS A 104 12.73 -7.10 -12.82
C HIS A 104 12.24 -7.37 -14.24
N ASN A 105 12.64 -6.51 -15.18
CA ASN A 105 12.52 -6.83 -16.60
C ASN A 105 13.58 -7.87 -16.96
N ASN A 106 13.23 -8.87 -17.77
CA ASN A 106 14.25 -9.62 -18.51
C ASN A 106 14.92 -8.65 -19.49
N LEU A 107 16.24 -8.52 -19.34
CA LEU A 107 17.06 -7.61 -20.14
C LEU A 107 17.13 -8.10 -21.59
N GLU A 108 16.45 -7.39 -22.48
CA GLU A 108 17.10 -6.85 -23.68
C GLU A 108 17.21 -5.32 -23.48
N GLU A 109 18.47 -4.89 -23.38
CA GLU A 109 19.11 -3.57 -23.56
C GLU A 109 18.48 -2.23 -23.08
N THR A 110 19.21 -1.62 -22.13
CA THR A 110 19.80 -0.26 -22.10
C THR A 110 18.99 1.00 -22.47
N GLN A 111 18.84 1.86 -21.45
CA GLN A 111 18.72 3.33 -21.41
C GLN A 111 18.04 4.07 -22.57
N GLU A 112 16.94 4.78 -22.26
CA GLU A 112 16.81 6.18 -22.63
C GLU A 112 15.89 6.94 -21.64
N MET A 113 16.42 8.05 -21.10
CA MET A 113 15.63 9.15 -20.56
C MET A 113 15.18 9.99 -21.75
N MET A 114 13.87 10.14 -21.99
CA MET A 114 13.24 11.44 -22.22
C MET A 114 11.73 11.31 -22.45
N ASP A 115 11.06 12.39 -22.12
CA ASP A 115 9.65 12.68 -22.22
C ASP A 115 8.96 12.16 -23.48
N THR A 116 7.72 11.68 -23.34
CA THR A 116 6.60 12.17 -24.15
C THR A 116 5.29 11.93 -23.39
N ALA A 117 4.68 13.03 -22.99
CA ALA A 117 3.27 13.10 -22.68
C ALA A 117 2.46 12.80 -23.94
N SER A 118 1.44 11.94 -23.84
CA SER A 118 0.03 12.32 -23.99
C SER A 118 -0.86 11.16 -24.46
N GLN A 119 -2.04 11.09 -23.81
CA GLN A 119 -3.29 10.38 -24.18
C GLN A 119 -3.19 8.83 -24.21
N GLU A 120 -3.88 8.11 -23.33
CA GLU A 120 -5.32 7.91 -23.47
C GLU A 120 -6.11 7.99 -22.16
N GLN A 121 -7.25 8.65 -22.29
CA GLN A 121 -8.37 8.65 -21.38
C GLN A 121 -9.14 7.33 -21.45
N ASN A 122 -9.69 6.98 -20.29
CA ASN A 122 -10.93 6.23 -20.06
C ASN A 122 -10.84 4.76 -19.61
N SER A 123 -11.31 4.63 -18.36
CA SER A 123 -12.20 3.61 -17.82
C SER A 123 -11.73 2.16 -17.84
N ILE A 124 -11.45 1.63 -16.64
CA ILE A 124 -12.11 0.45 -16.06
C ILE A 124 -11.88 0.54 -14.54
N TYR A 125 -12.76 1.27 -13.85
CA TYR A 125 -13.04 1.06 -12.43
C TYR A 125 -14.56 1.10 -12.29
N ASN A 126 -15.17 0.01 -12.74
CA ASN A 126 -16.49 -0.40 -12.28
C ASN A 126 -16.45 -1.91 -12.18
N GLN A 127 -16.63 -2.39 -10.95
CA GLN A 127 -17.17 -3.69 -10.55
C GLN A 127 -16.31 -4.42 -9.51
N SER A 128 -16.37 -3.93 -8.27
CA SER A 128 -16.37 -4.80 -7.10
C SER A 128 -17.77 -4.76 -6.48
N THR A 129 -18.65 -5.62 -6.99
CA THR A 129 -19.96 -5.89 -6.38
C THR A 129 -19.78 -6.59 -5.04
N TYR A 130 -19.82 -5.83 -3.95
CA TYR A 130 -20.15 -6.34 -2.62
C TYR A 130 -21.63 -6.09 -2.36
N GLN A 131 -22.48 -7.09 -2.60
CA GLN A 131 -23.86 -7.08 -2.15
C GLN A 131 -23.88 -7.50 -0.67
N ASN A 132 -23.97 -6.52 0.23
CA ASN A 132 -24.45 -6.76 1.59
C ASN A 132 -25.57 -5.75 1.88
N LYS A 133 -26.82 -6.18 1.65
CA LYS A 133 -27.99 -5.50 2.17
C LYS A 133 -28.07 -5.75 3.68
N ALA A 134 -27.83 -4.71 4.47
CA ALA A 134 -28.31 -4.65 5.84
C ALA A 134 -29.17 -3.38 5.98
N HIS A 135 -30.46 -3.57 6.20
CA HIS A 135 -31.40 -2.51 6.56
C HIS A 135 -31.17 -2.12 8.03
N GLY A 136 -31.03 -0.83 8.32
CA GLY A 136 -30.84 -0.35 9.68
C GLY A 136 -30.93 1.17 9.84
N LYS A 137 -32.18 1.66 9.91
CA LYS A 137 -32.71 2.77 10.71
C LYS A 137 -31.84 4.01 10.98
N THR A 138 -32.30 5.13 10.42
CA THR A 138 -31.97 6.53 10.67
C THR A 138 -32.15 6.93 12.15
N ALA A 139 -31.19 7.67 12.71
CA ALA A 139 -31.43 8.59 13.84
C ALA A 139 -30.31 9.64 13.99
N SER A 140 -30.75 10.90 13.79
CA SER A 140 -30.33 12.20 14.33
C SER A 140 -28.86 12.60 14.49
N GLU A 141 -28.57 13.70 13.79
CA GLU A 141 -27.52 14.70 14.00
C GLU A 141 -27.43 15.17 15.46
N SER A 142 -26.19 15.28 15.93
CA SER A 142 -25.82 16.22 16.99
C SER A 142 -24.39 16.70 16.75
N GLU A 143 -24.23 18.00 16.94
CA GLU A 143 -23.17 18.87 16.46
C GLU A 143 -21.80 18.51 17.02
N SER A 144 -20.82 18.37 16.13
CA SER A 144 -19.41 18.53 16.46
C SER A 144 -18.79 19.47 15.44
N ILE A 145 -18.13 20.50 15.94
CA ILE A 145 -17.57 21.61 15.15
C ILE A 145 -16.64 21.01 14.09
N THR A 146 -17.11 21.00 12.85
CA THR A 146 -16.44 20.44 11.68
C THR A 146 -16.14 21.60 10.76
N SER A 147 -14.88 22.04 10.70
CA SER A 147 -14.45 23.03 9.71
C SER A 147 -14.00 22.29 8.44
N LEU A 148 -14.94 22.05 7.52
CA LEU A 148 -14.60 21.68 6.14
C LEU A 148 -14.12 22.95 5.43
N ASN A 149 -12.85 23.01 5.06
CA ASN A 149 -12.32 24.15 4.32
C ASN A 149 -12.43 23.88 2.82
N THR A 150 -13.11 24.76 2.07
CA THR A 150 -13.42 24.60 0.63
C THR A 150 -12.65 25.57 -0.27
N ASN A 151 -11.42 25.96 0.10
CA ASN A 151 -10.67 26.99 -0.61
C ASN A 151 -9.48 26.43 -1.42
N SER A 152 -9.72 25.44 -2.26
CA SER A 152 -8.71 24.93 -3.19
C SER A 152 -9.25 24.86 -4.62
N THR A 153 -8.65 25.65 -5.51
CA THR A 153 -8.94 25.64 -6.96
C THR A 153 -8.23 24.50 -7.71
N LYS A 154 -7.39 23.72 -7.02
CA LYS A 154 -6.61 22.62 -7.61
C LYS A 154 -7.42 21.32 -7.54
N PRO A 155 -7.44 20.50 -8.60
CA PRO A 155 -8.15 19.22 -8.58
C PRO A 155 -7.50 18.27 -7.57
N VAL A 156 -8.23 17.93 -6.51
CA VAL A 156 -7.77 16.99 -5.49
C VAL A 156 -8.13 15.57 -5.93
N ARG A 157 -7.11 14.72 -6.07
CA ARG A 157 -7.30 13.30 -6.43
C ARG A 157 -7.10 12.36 -5.25
N PHE A 158 -6.26 12.76 -4.30
CA PHE A 158 -5.88 11.93 -3.18
C PHE A 158 -5.80 12.73 -1.89
N TYR A 159 -5.89 12.01 -0.79
CA TYR A 159 -5.82 12.55 0.55
C TYR A 159 -4.74 11.83 1.32
N TRP A 160 -3.93 12.61 2.03
CA TRP A 160 -2.97 12.08 2.99
C TRP A 160 -3.65 11.97 4.35
N ILE A 161 -3.74 10.75 4.86
CA ILE A 161 -4.51 10.41 6.05
C ILE A 161 -3.55 10.01 7.17
N VAL A 162 -3.67 10.66 8.33
CA VAL A 162 -2.90 10.35 9.53
C VAL A 162 -3.86 10.07 10.68
N LYS A 163 -3.88 8.81 11.16
CA LYS A 163 -4.68 8.38 12.30
C LYS A 163 -3.76 8.12 13.50
N HIS A 164 -4.02 8.80 14.60
CA HIS A 164 -3.43 8.53 15.90
C HIS A 164 -4.46 7.80 16.76
N ILE A 165 -4.12 6.59 17.19
CA ILE A 165 -4.97 5.77 18.05
C ILE A 165 -4.34 5.76 19.43
N ASN A 166 -5.09 6.20 20.44
CA ASN A 166 -4.66 6.23 21.83
C ASN A 166 -5.49 5.22 22.64
N LYS A 167 -4.81 4.25 23.26
CA LYS A 167 -5.41 3.17 24.06
C LYS A 167 -5.14 3.33 25.56
N GLY A 168 -4.78 4.53 26.02
CA GLY A 168 -4.44 4.83 27.42
C GLY A 168 -3.01 4.42 27.79
N HIS A 169 -2.68 3.13 27.68
CA HIS A 169 -1.33 2.61 27.97
C HIS A 169 -0.43 2.49 26.74
N SER A 170 -0.96 2.77 25.55
CA SER A 170 -0.18 2.75 24.30
C SER A 170 -0.80 3.69 23.28
N SER A 171 0.04 4.20 22.37
CA SER A 171 -0.38 4.99 21.22
C SER A 171 0.21 4.42 19.94
N SER A 172 -0.55 4.49 18.84
CA SER A 172 -0.06 4.12 17.51
C SER A 172 -0.40 5.18 16.49
N LYS A 173 0.52 5.42 15.56
CA LYS A 173 0.33 6.33 14.42
C LYS A 173 0.30 5.50 13.14
N LYS A 174 -0.77 5.64 12.36
CA LYS A 174 -0.90 5.05 11.03
C LYS A 174 -1.05 6.16 10.01
N MET A 175 -0.37 6.03 8.88
CA MET A 175 -0.40 7.01 7.81
C MET A 175 -0.63 6.30 6.48
N ARG A 176 -1.53 6.82 5.65
CA ARG A 176 -1.81 6.25 4.32
C ARG A 176 -2.29 7.31 3.34
N LEU A 177 -2.15 7.02 2.06
CA LEU A 177 -2.85 7.75 1.01
C LEU A 177 -4.22 7.09 0.81
N GLY A 178 -5.25 7.88 0.51
CA GLY A 178 -6.59 7.39 0.20
C GLY A 178 -7.30 8.28 -0.80
N ASP A 179 -8.37 7.76 -1.39
CA ASP A 179 -9.33 8.52 -2.19
C ASP A 179 -10.41 9.15 -1.30
N LYS A 180 -11.34 9.88 -1.93
CA LYS A 180 -12.41 10.57 -1.22
C LYS A 180 -13.34 9.58 -0.49
N GLU A 181 -13.67 8.45 -1.11
CA GLU A 181 -14.57 7.46 -0.53
C GLU A 181 -14.00 6.85 0.75
N VAL A 182 -12.71 6.49 0.73
CA VAL A 182 -12.00 5.99 1.92
C VAL A 182 -11.94 7.06 3.00
N VAL A 183 -11.72 8.33 2.63
CA VAL A 183 -11.73 9.45 3.58
C VAL A 183 -13.10 9.61 4.23
N ASP A 184 -14.17 9.64 3.44
CA ASP A 184 -15.54 9.81 3.93
C ASP A 184 -15.91 8.68 4.91
N GLN A 185 -15.58 7.43 4.56
CA GLN A 185 -15.76 6.28 5.46
C GLN A 185 -14.94 6.39 6.75
N MET A 186 -13.68 6.85 6.65
CA MET A 186 -12.83 7.04 7.82
C MET A 186 -13.32 8.14 8.74
N ILE A 187 -13.81 9.25 8.19
CA ILE A 187 -14.40 10.33 8.96
C ILE A 187 -15.65 9.82 9.67
N ALA A 188 -16.56 9.14 8.96
CA ALA A 188 -17.77 8.57 9.55
C ALA A 188 -17.45 7.60 10.69
N GLN A 189 -16.51 6.67 10.48
CA GLN A 189 -16.07 5.74 11.53
C GLN A 189 -15.41 6.48 12.70
N HIS A 190 -14.57 7.48 12.43
CA HIS A 190 -13.89 8.24 13.47
C HIS A 190 -14.88 9.03 14.33
N LEU A 191 -15.92 9.61 13.74
CA LEU A 191 -16.99 10.29 14.48
C LEU A 191 -17.74 9.33 15.43
N ILE A 192 -17.92 8.07 15.04
CA ILE A 192 -18.47 7.03 15.91
C ILE A 192 -17.47 6.68 17.02
N ASP A 193 -16.20 6.48 16.67
CA ASP A 193 -15.13 6.14 17.62
C ASP A 193 -14.98 7.19 18.71
N LEU A 194 -15.10 8.49 18.37
CA LEU A 194 -15.00 9.61 19.32
C LEU A 194 -16.06 9.58 20.41
N LYS A 195 -17.23 8.99 20.15
CA LYS A 195 -18.30 8.83 21.15
C LYS A 195 -17.99 7.74 22.17
N SER A 196 -17.05 6.84 21.86
CA SER A 196 -16.68 5.73 22.73
C SER A 196 -15.62 6.13 23.77
N LYS A 197 -15.63 5.50 24.94
CA LYS A 197 -14.60 5.72 25.98
C LYS A 197 -13.18 5.42 25.50
N ALA A 198 -13.04 4.43 24.62
CA ALA A 198 -11.75 4.01 24.07
C ALA A 198 -11.26 4.95 22.95
N GLY A 199 -12.18 5.48 22.14
CA GLY A 199 -11.84 6.25 20.95
C GLY A 199 -11.87 7.77 21.11
N ARG A 200 -12.38 8.31 22.22
CA ARG A 200 -12.47 9.77 22.45
C ARG A 200 -11.14 10.54 22.33
N HIS A 201 -10.02 9.87 22.64
CA HIS A 201 -8.68 10.46 22.56
C HIS A 201 -7.98 10.16 21.22
N ASN A 202 -8.65 9.50 20.27
CA ASN A 202 -8.09 9.26 18.94
C ASN A 202 -8.08 10.58 18.16
N LYS A 203 -7.08 10.74 17.30
CA LYS A 203 -6.95 11.88 16.41
C LYS A 203 -6.95 11.42 14.96
N LEU A 204 -7.56 12.21 14.10
CA LEU A 204 -7.57 11.98 12.65
C LEU A 204 -7.30 13.32 11.96
N THR A 205 -6.25 13.35 11.16
CA THR A 205 -5.89 14.50 10.35
C THR A 205 -5.76 14.07 8.90
N ILE A 206 -6.37 14.84 8.01
CA ILE A 206 -6.44 14.53 6.59
C ILE A 206 -6.07 15.79 5.82
N TRP A 207 -5.14 15.67 4.87
CA TRP A 207 -4.74 16.75 3.98
C TRP A 207 -5.09 16.39 2.54
N GLU A 208 -5.48 17.39 1.76
CA GLU A 208 -5.66 17.24 0.31
C GLU A 208 -4.30 17.23 -0.36
N VAL A 209 -4.05 16.26 -1.23
CA VAL A 209 -2.81 16.14 -1.98
C VAL A 209 -3.09 16.38 -3.45
N TYR A 210 -2.41 17.38 -4.01
CA TYR A 210 -2.55 17.77 -5.42
C TYR A 210 -1.63 16.95 -6.32
N ASP A 211 -0.40 16.68 -5.84
CA ASP A 211 0.59 15.87 -6.54
C ASP A 211 1.23 14.88 -5.56
N THR A 212 0.85 13.62 -5.70
CA THR A 212 1.28 12.53 -4.80
C THR A 212 2.76 12.25 -4.90
N SER A 213 3.34 12.36 -6.10
CA SER A 213 4.77 12.08 -6.33
C SER A 213 5.64 13.15 -5.70
N LYS A 214 5.28 14.44 -5.91
CA LYS A 214 5.97 15.56 -5.26
C LYS A 214 5.76 15.53 -3.76
N PHE A 215 4.55 15.26 -3.27
CA PHE A 215 4.25 15.18 -1.85
C PHE A 215 5.07 14.10 -1.13
N MET A 216 5.19 12.90 -1.71
CA MET A 216 5.96 11.81 -1.08
C MET A 216 7.46 12.11 -1.02
N ARG A 217 8.00 12.81 -2.03
CA ARG A 217 9.38 13.33 -2.00
C ARG A 217 9.54 14.43 -0.97
N PHE A 218 8.63 15.40 -0.96
CA PHE A 218 8.59 16.50 -0.02
C PHE A 218 8.57 16.01 1.44
N LYS A 219 7.66 15.10 1.77
CA LYS A 219 7.54 14.49 3.10
C LYS A 219 8.80 13.72 3.53
N ARG A 220 9.57 13.17 2.59
CA ARG A 220 10.85 12.50 2.91
C ARG A 220 11.93 13.50 3.31
N GLN A 221 11.93 14.68 2.68
CA GLN A 221 12.88 15.77 2.95
C GLN A 221 12.45 16.62 4.15
N HIS A 222 11.14 16.69 4.42
CA HIS A 222 10.53 17.45 5.52
C HIS A 222 9.71 16.52 6.42
N PRO A 223 10.34 15.86 7.41
CA PRO A 223 9.64 14.97 8.34
C PRO A 223 8.51 15.66 9.12
N ASP A 224 8.62 16.99 9.31
CA ASP A 224 7.69 17.88 9.97
C ASP A 224 6.73 18.59 9.00
N TYR A 225 6.48 18.04 7.81
CA TYR A 225 5.58 18.61 6.78
C TYR A 225 4.24 19.18 7.29
N ALA A 226 3.72 18.70 8.42
CA ALA A 226 2.49 19.19 9.04
C ALA A 226 2.59 20.62 9.64
N SER A 227 3.80 21.15 9.87
CA SER A 227 4.04 22.52 10.39
C SER A 227 4.26 23.55 9.27
N VAL A 228 4.38 23.09 8.02
CA VAL A 228 4.75 23.94 6.89
C VAL A 228 3.58 24.87 6.53
N LYS A 229 3.89 26.15 6.34
CA LYS A 229 2.88 27.18 6.01
C LYS A 229 2.39 27.06 4.57
N GLU A 230 3.30 26.78 3.64
CA GLU A 230 3.00 26.75 2.20
C GLU A 230 3.68 25.56 1.52
N ALA A 231 2.93 24.87 0.66
CA ALA A 231 3.44 23.80 -0.17
C ALA A 231 2.64 23.71 -1.47
N ASP A 232 3.32 23.49 -2.59
CA ASP A 232 2.66 23.41 -3.88
C ASP A 232 1.94 22.08 -4.12
N CYS A 233 2.39 21.02 -3.43
CA CYS A 233 2.01 19.63 -3.68
C CYS A 233 0.85 19.12 -2.81
N PHE A 234 0.47 19.84 -1.76
CA PHE A 234 -0.65 19.49 -0.88
C PHE A 234 -1.20 20.75 -0.20
N ASN A 235 -2.45 20.68 0.26
CA ASN A 235 -3.05 21.73 1.08
C ASN A 235 -2.43 21.69 2.47
N THR A 236 -1.74 22.75 2.89
CA THR A 236 -1.13 22.82 4.22
C THR A 236 -2.18 22.90 5.34
N ASN A 237 -3.37 23.42 5.02
CA ASN A 237 -4.51 23.36 5.92
C ASN A 237 -5.21 21.98 5.78
N PRO A 238 -5.35 21.20 6.87
CA PRO A 238 -6.06 19.94 6.81
C PRO A 238 -7.49 20.11 6.30
N PHE A 239 -7.90 19.22 5.40
CA PHE A 239 -9.30 19.04 5.00
C PHE A 239 -10.17 18.57 6.16
N TYR A 240 -9.62 17.70 6.99
CA TYR A 240 -10.25 17.25 8.21
C TYR A 240 -9.24 17.22 9.33
N LEU A 241 -9.61 17.80 10.47
CA LEU A 241 -8.82 17.80 11.69
C LEU A 241 -9.73 17.47 12.86
N SER A 242 -9.38 16.41 13.59
CA SER A 242 -10.00 16.07 14.86
C SER A 242 -8.90 15.91 15.90
N GLU A 243 -8.90 16.83 16.86
CA GLU A 243 -8.17 16.70 18.11
C GLU A 243 -9.04 15.88 19.07
N GLY A 244 -8.54 14.72 19.50
CA GLY A 244 -9.21 13.90 20.51
C GLY A 244 -9.49 14.70 21.78
N ARG A 245 -10.64 14.47 22.41
CA ARG A 245 -11.08 15.12 23.65
C ARG A 245 -10.42 14.49 24.89
#